data_AF-A0A1F4QG69-F1
#
_entry.id   AF-A0A1F4QG69-F1
#
_cell.length_a   1.000
_cell.length_b   1.000
_cell.length_c   1.000
_cell.angle_alpha   90.00
_cell.angle_beta   90.00
_cell.angle_gamma   90.00
#
_symmetry.space_group_name_H-M   'P 1'
#
loop_
_entity.id
_entity.type
_entity.pdbx_description
1 polymer ?
#
loop_
_entity_poly.entity_id
_entity_poly.type
_entity_poly.pdbx_seq_one_letter_code
_entity_poly.pdbx_strand_id
1 'polypeptide(L)'
;MADGGRSATLMVGPVRGPEHLELIRRAGFYHVPVSAIAASRTAVAYIAFYESASRFHRRTGLIREYAAVLGVSRVRRCDLPGLTWPARGARDAPYYRFDLGPMQALPRPITNPDRLRVAFRFPDFERFRAAATLRDLGPRGPRDPKAGKR
;
A
#
# COMPACT_ATOMS: atom_id res chain seq x y z
N MET A 1 -27.34 8.55 -16.41
CA MET A 1 -27.14 9.20 -15.10
C MET A 1 -25.91 8.56 -14.48
N ALA A 2 -24.81 9.31 -14.40
CA ALA A 2 -23.56 8.81 -13.83
C ALA A 2 -23.72 8.78 -12.31
N ASP A 3 -23.96 7.61 -11.75
CA ASP A 3 -23.71 7.38 -10.34
C ASP A 3 -22.22 7.61 -10.13
N GLY A 4 -21.87 8.83 -9.71
CA GLY A 4 -20.55 9.20 -9.21
C GLY A 4 -20.30 8.50 -7.89
N GLY A 5 -20.41 7.16 -7.88
CA GLY A 5 -20.08 6.31 -6.76
C GLY A 5 -18.69 6.72 -6.32
N ARG A 6 -18.58 7.23 -5.09
CA ARG A 6 -17.31 7.64 -4.50
C ARG A 6 -16.45 6.40 -4.36
N SER A 7 -15.71 6.04 -5.42
CA SER A 7 -14.76 4.95 -5.41
C SER A 7 -13.69 5.31 -4.39
N ALA A 8 -13.71 4.63 -3.26
CA ALA A 8 -12.73 4.85 -2.20
C ALA A 8 -11.32 4.60 -2.78
N THR A 9 -10.43 5.58 -2.67
CA THR A 9 -9.06 5.40 -3.15
C THR A 9 -8.27 4.56 -2.16
N LEU A 10 -7.54 3.57 -2.66
CA LEU A 10 -6.64 2.73 -1.87
C LEU A 10 -5.20 3.02 -2.27
N MET A 11 -4.29 3.15 -1.30
CA MET A 11 -2.86 3.21 -1.55
C MET A 11 -2.22 1.83 -1.35
N VAL A 12 -1.44 1.37 -2.32
CA VAL A 12 -0.54 0.22 -2.14
C VAL A 12 0.82 0.73 -1.70
N GLY A 13 1.15 0.51 -0.43
CA GLY A 13 2.40 0.90 0.18
C GLY A 13 3.40 -0.27 0.27
N PRO A 14 4.62 -0.17 -0.27
CA PRO A 14 5.63 -1.20 -0.07
C PRO A 14 6.08 -1.26 1.40
N VAL A 15 6.16 -2.46 1.96
CA VAL A 15 6.78 -2.68 3.27
C VAL A 15 8.25 -3.08 3.12
N ARG A 16 9.05 -2.72 4.12
CA ARG A 16 10.51 -2.93 4.10
C ARG A 16 10.90 -4.36 4.50
N GLY A 17 10.00 -5.11 5.12
CA GLY A 17 10.27 -6.44 5.65
C GLY A 17 9.26 -6.82 6.73
N PRO A 18 9.40 -8.01 7.32
CA PRO A 18 8.50 -8.49 8.37
C PRO A 18 8.52 -7.58 9.60
N GLU A 19 9.68 -7.09 10.02
CA GLU A 19 9.83 -6.16 11.16
C GLU A 19 9.01 -4.87 10.97
N HIS A 20 8.96 -4.36 9.74
CA HIS A 20 8.22 -3.14 9.43
C HIS A 20 6.70 -3.43 9.44
N LEU A 21 6.27 -4.58 8.91
CA LEU A 21 4.87 -4.98 8.96
C LEU A 21 4.39 -5.17 10.40
N GLU A 22 5.19 -5.81 11.24
CA GLU A 22 4.90 -5.98 12.68
C GLU A 22 4.86 -4.64 13.41
N LEU A 23 5.76 -3.70 13.09
CA LEU A 23 5.69 -2.34 13.62
C LEU A 23 4.37 -1.65 13.24
N ILE A 24 3.95 -1.74 11.98
CA ILE A 24 2.68 -1.14 11.52
C ILE A 24 1.50 -1.75 12.26
N ARG A 25 1.48 -3.08 12.42
CA ARG A 25 0.44 -3.82 13.17
C ARG A 25 0.37 -3.40 14.63
N ARG A 26 1.53 -3.31 15.29
CA ARG A 26 1.66 -2.91 16.70
C ARG A 26 1.30 -1.44 16.93
N ALA A 27 1.85 -0.56 16.10
CA ALA A 27 1.79 0.88 16.31
C ALA A 27 0.51 1.51 15.75
N GLY A 28 -0.20 0.80 14.87
CA GLY A 28 -1.45 1.28 14.27
C GLY A 28 -1.25 2.43 13.29
N PHE A 29 -0.05 2.59 12.71
CA PHE A 29 0.19 3.63 11.72
C PHE A 29 1.11 3.16 10.59
N TYR A 30 0.91 3.73 9.40
CA TYR A 30 1.82 3.63 8.26
C TYR A 30 2.52 4.97 8.04
N HIS A 31 3.73 4.95 7.49
CA HIS A 31 4.48 6.17 7.23
C HIS A 31 5.06 6.20 5.83
N VAL A 32 5.01 7.39 5.22
CA VAL A 32 5.53 7.64 3.87
C VAL A 32 6.30 8.96 3.89
N PRO A 33 7.53 9.02 3.38
CA PRO A 33 8.22 10.31 3.26
C PRO A 33 7.44 11.23 2.32
N VAL A 34 7.34 12.52 2.67
CA VAL A 34 6.61 13.51 1.86
C VAL A 34 7.16 13.61 0.43
N SER A 35 8.45 13.31 0.23
CA SER A 35 9.07 13.26 -1.09
C SER A 35 8.64 12.06 -1.95
N ALA A 36 8.00 11.04 -1.39
CA ALA A 36 7.60 9.85 -2.14
C ALA A 36 6.19 9.94 -2.73
N ILE A 37 5.30 10.75 -2.16
CA ILE A 37 3.92 10.91 -2.64
C ILE A 37 3.50 12.38 -2.60
N ALA A 38 2.70 12.80 -3.58
CA ALA A 38 2.13 14.14 -3.58
C ALA A 38 1.13 14.32 -2.43
N ALA A 39 0.97 15.55 -1.91
CA ALA A 39 0.01 15.84 -0.85
C ALA A 39 -1.45 15.47 -1.24
N SER A 40 -1.82 15.62 -2.52
CA SER A 40 -3.13 15.19 -3.03
C SER A 40 -3.36 13.68 -2.97
N ARG A 41 -2.29 12.89 -2.87
CA ARG A 41 -2.33 11.41 -2.79
C ARG A 41 -2.42 10.90 -1.35
N THR A 42 -2.53 11.78 -0.36
CA THR A 42 -2.73 11.39 1.04
C THR A 42 -4.21 11.16 1.38
N ALA A 43 -5.12 11.67 0.55
CA ALA A 43 -6.56 11.46 0.69
C ALA A 43 -6.98 10.05 0.21
N VAL A 44 -6.49 9.03 0.92
CA VAL A 44 -6.81 7.62 0.66
C VAL A 44 -7.61 7.04 1.82
N ALA A 45 -8.61 6.24 1.50
CA ALA A 45 -9.47 5.60 2.49
C ALA A 45 -8.85 4.32 3.05
N TYR A 46 -7.97 3.67 2.28
CA TYR A 46 -7.36 2.40 2.65
C TYR A 46 -5.89 2.35 2.26
N ILE A 47 -5.10 1.58 3.00
CA ILE A 47 -3.70 1.27 2.68
C ILE A 47 -3.53 -0.23 2.66
N ALA A 48 -2.99 -0.76 1.57
CA ALA A 48 -2.61 -2.15 1.42
C ALA A 48 -1.09 -2.31 1.49
N PHE A 49 -0.63 -3.35 2.18
CA PHE A 49 0.79 -3.57 2.45
C PHE A 49 1.38 -4.55 1.45
N TYR A 50 2.28 -4.05 0.59
CA TYR A 50 2.97 -4.89 -0.38
C TYR A 50 4.25 -5.49 0.21
N GLU A 51 4.21 -6.81 0.43
CA GLU A 51 5.32 -7.65 0.85
C GLU A 51 6.20 -7.98 -0.36
N SER A 52 7.36 -7.33 -0.47
CA SER A 52 8.28 -7.62 -1.57
C SER A 52 8.93 -9.01 -1.42
N ALA A 53 9.03 -9.74 -2.53
CA ALA A 53 9.60 -11.09 -2.58
C ALA A 53 10.97 -11.17 -1.88
N SER A 54 11.87 -10.23 -2.21
CA SER A 54 13.25 -10.20 -1.72
C SER A 54 13.35 -9.96 -0.21
N ARG A 55 12.45 -9.14 0.37
CA ARG A 55 12.47 -8.81 1.80
C ARG A 55 11.78 -9.86 2.67
N PHE A 56 10.90 -10.66 2.07
CA PHE A 56 10.15 -11.72 2.75
C PHE A 56 10.65 -13.12 2.39
N HIS A 57 11.77 -13.23 1.66
CA HIS A 57 12.37 -14.49 1.20
C HIS A 57 11.36 -15.43 0.52
N ARG A 58 10.44 -14.86 -0.29
CA ARG A 58 9.41 -15.58 -1.04
C ARG A 58 9.73 -15.62 -2.52
N ARG A 59 9.12 -16.58 -3.25
CA ARG A 59 9.24 -16.68 -4.72
C ARG A 59 8.64 -15.46 -5.44
N THR A 60 7.57 -14.88 -4.90
CA THR A 60 6.88 -13.71 -5.47
C THR A 60 6.49 -12.74 -4.37
N GLY A 61 6.37 -11.45 -4.73
CA GLY A 61 5.85 -10.45 -3.82
C GLY A 61 4.33 -10.51 -3.81
N LEU A 62 3.69 -10.08 -2.74
CA LEU A 62 2.24 -10.18 -2.61
C LEU A 62 1.67 -9.17 -1.62
N ILE A 63 0.36 -9.00 -1.65
CA ILE A 63 -0.41 -8.22 -0.70
C ILE A 63 -1.42 -9.16 -0.04
N ARG A 64 -1.39 -9.23 1.29
CA ARG A 64 -2.34 -10.03 2.09
C ARG A 64 -3.21 -9.20 2.99
N GLU A 65 -2.74 -8.03 3.36
CA GLU A 65 -3.34 -7.23 4.40
C GLU A 65 -3.50 -5.80 3.93
N TYR A 66 -4.58 -5.20 4.41
CA TYR A 66 -4.87 -3.79 4.23
C TYR A 66 -5.52 -3.26 5.51
N ALA A 67 -5.49 -1.95 5.69
CA ALA A 67 -6.15 -1.28 6.80
C ALA A 67 -6.87 -0.04 6.30
N ALA A 68 -7.97 0.31 6.98
CA ALA A 68 -8.64 1.59 6.76
C ALA A 68 -7.78 2.72 7.31
N VAL A 69 -7.76 3.86 6.62
CA VAL A 69 -7.10 5.07 7.12
C VAL A 69 -8.09 5.85 7.95
N LEU A 70 -7.77 6.04 9.23
CA LEU A 70 -8.58 6.82 10.16
C LEU A 70 -8.24 8.31 10.10
N GLY A 71 -6.99 8.62 9.77
CA GLY A 71 -6.52 10.00 9.63
C GLY A 71 -5.14 10.07 9.00
N VAL A 72 -4.78 11.25 8.51
CA VAL A 72 -3.44 11.55 8.03
C VAL A 72 -2.90 12.78 8.73
N SER A 73 -1.66 12.69 9.18
CA SER A 73 -0.94 13.77 9.85
C SER A 73 0.45 13.91 9.26
N ARG A 74 0.94 15.15 9.15
CA ARG A 74 2.32 15.40 8.74
C ARG A 74 3.19 15.48 9.99
N VAL A 75 4.16 14.59 10.10
CA VAL A 75 5.07 14.48 11.24
C VAL A 75 6.51 14.47 10.75
N ARG A 76 7.47 14.67 11.65
CA ARG A 76 8.88 14.47 11.30
C ARG A 76 9.26 13.02 11.56
N ARG A 77 10.32 12.57 10.91
CA ARG A 77 10.81 11.20 11.13
C ARG A 77 11.17 10.93 12.60
N CYS A 78 11.71 11.93 13.31
CA CYS A 78 12.08 11.81 14.71
C CYS A 78 10.88 11.57 15.63
N ASP A 79 9.68 11.99 15.23
CA ASP A 79 8.42 11.75 15.96
C ASP A 79 7.80 10.37 15.72
N LEU A 80 8.35 9.58 14.78
CA LEU A 80 7.82 8.26 14.44
C LEU A 80 8.49 7.16 15.28
N PRO A 81 7.80 6.60 16.29
CA PRO A 81 8.39 5.61 17.17
C PRO A 81 8.64 4.27 16.46
N GLY A 82 9.73 3.59 16.82
CA GLY A 82 10.05 2.24 16.36
C GLY A 82 10.71 2.13 14.98
N LEU A 83 11.01 3.25 14.32
CA LEU A 83 11.81 3.24 13.08
C LEU A 83 13.29 2.98 13.38
N THR A 84 13.69 1.72 13.33
CA THR A 84 15.08 1.28 13.59
C THR A 84 16.01 1.47 12.38
N TRP A 85 15.46 1.62 11.18
CA TRP A 85 16.23 1.77 9.94
C TRP A 85 16.65 3.23 9.69
N PRO A 86 17.74 3.45 8.93
CA PRO A 86 18.14 4.80 8.53
C PRO A 86 17.13 5.44 7.55
N ALA A 87 16.95 6.75 7.71
CA ALA A 87 16.27 7.57 6.71
C ALA A 87 17.15 7.69 5.46
N ARG A 88 16.55 7.79 4.27
CA ARG A 88 17.23 8.46 3.16
C ARG A 88 17.00 9.96 3.36
N GLY A 89 17.99 10.67 3.90
CA GLY A 89 17.94 12.12 4.11
C GLY A 89 18.11 12.56 5.57
N ALA A 90 17.79 13.82 5.84
CA ALA A 90 17.95 14.44 7.15
C ALA A 90 17.15 13.73 8.25
N ARG A 91 17.67 13.78 9.48
CA ARG A 91 17.04 13.19 10.69
C ARG A 91 15.61 13.71 10.93
N ASP A 92 15.33 14.93 10.44
CA ASP A 92 14.07 15.65 10.57
C ASP A 92 13.24 15.68 9.27
N ALA A 93 13.54 14.80 8.32
CA ALA A 93 12.80 14.75 7.06
C ALA A 93 11.28 14.61 7.32
N PRO A 94 10.42 15.31 6.56
CA PRO A 94 8.98 15.27 6.75
C PRO A 94 8.38 13.96 6.21
N TYR A 95 7.46 13.38 6.99
CA TYR A 95 6.72 12.16 6.67
C TYR A 95 5.21 12.40 6.83
N TYR A 96 4.42 11.71 6.02
CA TYR A 96 3.00 11.50 6.27
C TYR A 96 2.86 10.27 7.16
N ARG A 97 2.21 10.45 8.31
CA ARG A 97 1.72 9.37 9.18
C ARG A 97 0.26 9.15 8.85
N PHE A 98 -0.07 7.94 8.45
CA PHE A 98 -1.43 7.48 8.25
C PHE A 98 -1.81 6.65 9.45
N ASP A 99 -2.77 7.12 10.22
CA ASP A 99 -3.32 6.36 11.33
C ASP A 99 -4.26 5.29 10.76
N LEU A 100 -4.07 4.06 11.18
CA LEU A 100 -4.70 2.89 10.61
C LEU A 100 -5.69 2.30 11.59
N GLY A 101 -6.82 1.85 11.06
CA GLY A 101 -7.75 1.00 11.77
C GLY A 101 -7.22 -0.44 11.92
N PRO A 102 -8.10 -1.36 12.35
CA PRO A 102 -7.73 -2.77 12.48
C PRO A 102 -7.26 -3.34 11.14
N MET A 103 -6.23 -4.18 11.20
CA MET A 103 -5.69 -4.89 10.06
C MET A 103 -6.70 -5.89 9.51
N GLN A 104 -7.01 -5.77 8.23
CA GLN A 104 -7.93 -6.63 7.52
C GLN A 104 -7.14 -7.54 6.59
N ALA A 105 -7.36 -8.85 6.72
CA ALA A 105 -6.82 -9.83 5.80
C ALA A 105 -7.70 -9.91 4.54
N LEU A 106 -7.05 -9.97 3.38
CA LEU A 106 -7.74 -10.28 2.13
C LEU A 106 -8.15 -11.75 2.12
N PRO A 107 -9.35 -12.08 1.58
CA PRO A 107 -9.76 -13.46 1.39
C PRO A 107 -8.86 -14.18 0.39
N ARG A 108 -8.25 -13.44 -0.55
CA ARG A 108 -7.29 -13.95 -1.53
C ARG A 108 -6.10 -12.99 -1.62
N PRO A 109 -4.85 -13.47 -1.46
CA PRO A 109 -3.68 -12.63 -1.60
C PRO A 109 -3.52 -12.14 -3.04
N ILE A 110 -3.19 -10.86 -3.22
CA ILE A 110 -2.86 -10.32 -4.54
C ILE A 110 -1.38 -10.60 -4.80
N THR A 111 -1.07 -11.43 -5.80
CA THR A 111 0.31 -11.87 -6.07
C THR A 111 1.00 -11.01 -7.12
N ASN A 112 2.33 -11.04 -7.15
CA ASN A 112 3.15 -10.36 -8.15
C ASN A 112 4.02 -11.35 -8.95
N PRO A 113 3.39 -12.21 -9.78
CA PRO A 113 4.12 -13.21 -10.57
C PRO A 113 5.04 -12.53 -11.61
N ASP A 114 4.59 -11.43 -12.22
CA ASP A 114 5.36 -10.62 -13.17
C ASP A 114 6.51 -9.82 -12.52
N ARG A 115 6.71 -9.93 -11.20
CA ARG A 115 7.74 -9.20 -10.43
C ARG A 115 7.74 -7.70 -10.70
N LEU A 116 6.56 -7.11 -10.91
CA LEU A 116 6.40 -5.69 -11.15
C LEU A 116 7.01 -4.88 -10.02
N ARG A 117 7.73 -3.81 -10.37
CA ARG A 117 8.19 -2.85 -9.38
C ARG A 117 6.98 -2.12 -8.80
N VAL A 118 6.82 -2.23 -7.49
CA VAL A 118 5.75 -1.55 -6.75
C VAL A 118 6.35 -0.36 -6.02
N ALA A 119 6.13 0.82 -6.60
CA ALA A 119 6.20 2.08 -5.89
C ALA A 119 4.76 2.55 -5.67
N PHE A 120 4.51 3.26 -4.56
CA PHE A 120 3.19 3.75 -4.11
C PHE A 120 2.14 3.84 -5.24
N ARG A 121 1.23 2.86 -5.30
CA ARG A 121 0.14 2.84 -6.30
C ARG A 121 -1.16 3.30 -5.66
N PHE A 122 -2.07 3.81 -6.48
CA PHE A 122 -3.34 4.37 -6.01
C PHE A 122 -4.53 3.84 -6.82
N PRO A 123 -4.81 2.52 -6.79
CA PRO A 123 -5.99 1.97 -7.43
C PRO A 123 -7.28 2.32 -6.66
N ASP A 124 -8.41 2.16 -7.33
CA ASP A 124 -9.72 2.17 -6.68
C ASP A 124 -9.90 0.94 -5.78
N PHE A 125 -10.61 1.09 -4.67
CA PHE A 125 -10.85 0.00 -3.72
C PHE A 125 -11.59 -1.18 -4.37
N GLU A 126 -12.54 -0.92 -5.27
CA GLU A 126 -13.26 -1.96 -6.00
C GLU A 126 -12.33 -2.81 -6.87
N ARG A 127 -11.40 -2.15 -7.58
CA ARG A 127 -10.37 -2.81 -8.39
C ARG A 127 -9.44 -3.62 -7.51
N PHE A 128 -9.06 -3.08 -6.36
CA PHE A 128 -8.24 -3.80 -5.39
C PHE A 128 -8.91 -5.08 -4.88
N ARG A 129 -10.21 -5.03 -4.54
CA ARG A 129 -10.95 -6.22 -4.09
C ARG A 129 -11.09 -7.30 -5.15
N ALA A 130 -11.19 -6.91 -6.43
CA ALA A 130 -11.34 -7.84 -7.55
C ALA A 130 -10.00 -8.36 -8.09
N ALA A 131 -8.87 -7.73 -7.74
CA ALA A 131 -7.56 -8.07 -8.28
C ALA A 131 -7.04 -9.41 -7.74
N ALA A 132 -6.51 -10.25 -8.63
CA ALA A 132 -5.76 -11.45 -8.25
C ALA A 132 -4.25 -11.21 -8.33
N THR A 133 -3.82 -10.29 -9.19
CA THR A 133 -2.41 -9.95 -9.39
C THR A 133 -2.17 -8.44 -9.35
N LEU A 134 -0.92 -8.02 -9.11
CA LEU A 134 -0.56 -6.60 -9.18
C LEU A 134 -0.71 -5.99 -10.58
N ARG A 135 -0.81 -6.82 -11.61
CA ARG A 135 -1.09 -6.37 -12.98
C ARG A 135 -2.50 -5.80 -13.09
N ASP A 136 -3.47 -6.40 -12.40
CA ASP A 136 -4.87 -5.93 -12.36
C ASP A 136 -5.02 -4.54 -11.71
N LEU A 137 -4.08 -4.18 -10.83
CA LEU A 137 -3.99 -2.88 -10.17
C LEU A 137 -3.32 -1.79 -11.03
N GLY A 138 -2.85 -2.11 -12.23
CA GLY A 138 -2.27 -1.15 -13.15
C GLY A 138 -3.30 -0.15 -13.70
N PRO A 139 -2.86 1.00 -14.25
CA PRO A 139 -3.75 1.86 -15.02
C PRO A 139 -4.39 1.05 -16.14
N ARG A 140 -5.63 1.38 -16.48
CA ARG A 140 -6.41 0.69 -17.51
C ARG A 140 -5.74 0.86 -18.88
N GLY A 141 -4.78 -0.01 -19.20
CA GLY A 141 -4.42 -0.30 -20.57
C GLY A 141 -5.62 -0.96 -21.27
N PRO A 142 -5.74 -0.84 -22.60
CA PRO A 142 -6.82 -1.50 -23.34
C PRO A 142 -6.88 -2.98 -22.92
N ARG A 143 -8.10 -3.43 -22.60
CA ARG A 143 -8.45 -4.80 -22.20
C ARG A 143 -7.67 -5.79 -23.07
N ASP A 144 -6.82 -6.61 -22.46
CA ASP A 144 -6.53 -7.94 -23.01
C ASP A 144 -7.65 -8.87 -22.51
N PRO A 145 -8.55 -9.34 -23.38
CA PRO A 145 -9.53 -10.34 -23.01
C PRO A 145 -8.85 -11.71 -22.97
N LYS A 146 -8.24 -12.07 -21.83
CA LYS A 146 -7.92 -13.47 -21.53
C LYS A 146 -8.48 -13.88 -20.19
N ALA A 147 -9.81 -13.97 -20.17
CA ALA A 147 -10.50 -14.96 -19.37
C ALA A 147 -10.71 -16.22 -20.25
N GLY A 148 -10.30 -17.38 -19.73
CA GLY A 148 -10.85 -18.66 -20.17
C GLY A 148 -9.97 -19.49 -21.09
N LYS A 149 -9.35 -20.53 -20.51
CA LYS A 149 -9.53 -21.95 -20.89
C LYS A 149 -9.04 -22.75 -19.66
N ARG A 150 -9.95 -23.30 -18.87
CA ARG A 150 -10.50 -24.67 -19.01
C ARG A 150 -9.39 -25.70 -19.07
#